data_AF-A0A0W0VL87-F1
#
_entry.id   AF-A0A0W0VL87-F1
#
_cell.length_a   1.000
_cell.length_b   1.000
_cell.length_c   1.000
_cell.angle_alpha   90.00
_cell.angle_beta   90.00
_cell.angle_gamma   90.00
#
_symmetry.space_group_name_H-M   'P 1'
#
loop_
_entity.id
_entity.type
_entity.pdbx_description
1 polymer ?
#
loop_
_entity_poly.entity_id
_entity_poly.type
_entity_poly.pdbx_seq_one_letter_code
_entity_poly.pdbx_strand_id
1 'polypeptide(L)'
;MAEEKIKELNKQLVDTARRAGMAEVASSVLHNIGNVLNSSNISLDQLKTSHSGACYQKFFKIIEMLSEHMDDLPDYLTQDSKGQLIRKYLPSLSQMLIEEEQKNQAEINNLVNDLNHINEIVSLQKSVSGLSSINEKVYIPDVIESALNMTMSSCKDESIKIYKKFNECPLVFTDKSKLLQIIVNLIQNAKDAVLQNNNGLCERNKACSQ
;
A
#
# COMPACT_ATOMS: atom_id res chain seq x y z
N MET A 1 13.67 40.14 -38.81
CA MET A 1 12.28 40.44 -38.40
C MET A 1 11.35 39.22 -38.46
N ALA A 2 11.15 38.55 -39.61
CA ALA A 2 10.27 37.37 -39.68
C ALA A 2 10.79 36.16 -38.88
N GLU A 3 12.09 35.88 -38.94
CA GLU A 3 12.72 34.78 -38.19
C GLU A 3 12.71 35.01 -36.67
N GLU A 4 12.91 36.24 -36.21
CA GLU A 4 12.78 36.60 -34.78
C GLU A 4 11.35 36.41 -34.27
N LYS A 5 10.35 36.81 -35.07
CA LYS A 5 8.93 36.63 -34.75
C LYS A 5 8.56 35.14 -34.64
N ILE A 6 9.08 34.31 -35.54
CA ILE A 6 8.89 32.85 -35.51
C ILE A 6 9.57 32.24 -34.28
N LYS A 7 10.77 32.69 -33.92
CA LYS A 7 11.51 32.22 -32.74
C LYS A 7 10.79 32.59 -31.44
N GLU A 8 10.25 33.79 -31.36
CA GLU A 8 9.46 34.27 -30.22
C GLU A 8 8.13 33.49 -30.08
N LEU A 9 7.41 33.28 -31.18
CA LEU A 9 6.18 32.49 -31.20
C LEU A 9 6.43 31.02 -30.82
N ASN A 10 7.50 30.41 -31.31
CA ASN A 10 7.90 29.06 -30.90
C ASN A 10 8.21 28.98 -29.40
N LYS A 11 8.89 29.99 -28.84
CA LYS A 11 9.16 30.06 -27.40
C LYS A 11 7.87 30.15 -26.58
N GLN A 12 6.91 30.97 -26.99
CA GLN A 12 5.61 31.11 -26.32
C GLN A 12 4.75 29.83 -26.43
N LEU A 13 4.80 29.14 -27.58
CA LEU A 13 4.17 27.84 -27.78
C LEU A 13 4.75 26.79 -26.84
N VAL A 14 6.08 26.70 -26.74
CA VAL A 14 6.78 25.78 -25.83
C VAL A 14 6.44 26.09 -24.36
N ASP A 15 6.42 27.36 -23.96
CA ASP A 15 6.07 27.76 -22.59
C ASP A 15 4.59 27.46 -22.24
N THR A 16 3.70 27.58 -23.21
CA THR A 16 2.27 27.27 -23.02
C THR A 16 2.04 25.76 -22.97
N ALA A 17 2.68 25.00 -23.86
CA ALA A 17 2.69 23.54 -23.80
C ALA A 17 3.28 23.02 -22.48
N ARG A 18 4.33 23.66 -21.97
CA ARG A 18 4.93 23.35 -20.66
C ARG A 18 3.94 23.55 -19.51
N ARG A 19 3.25 24.70 -19.47
CA ARG A 19 2.25 24.99 -18.42
C ARG A 19 1.07 24.01 -18.47
N ALA A 20 0.58 23.69 -19.66
CA ALA A 20 -0.48 22.69 -19.84
C ALA A 20 -0.03 21.31 -19.35
N GLY A 21 1.18 20.87 -19.72
CA GLY A 21 1.74 19.59 -19.27
C GLY A 21 1.98 19.53 -17.75
N MET A 22 2.41 20.63 -17.12
CA MET A 22 2.53 20.69 -15.65
C MET A 22 1.17 20.60 -14.95
N ALA A 23 0.13 21.24 -15.50
CA ALA A 23 -1.22 21.18 -14.95
C ALA A 23 -1.83 19.77 -15.09
N GLU A 24 -1.60 19.08 -16.21
CA GLU A 24 -2.05 17.71 -16.43
C GLU A 24 -1.39 16.71 -15.48
N VAL A 25 -0.07 16.82 -15.26
CA VAL A 25 0.66 15.99 -14.28
C VAL A 25 0.18 16.27 -12.85
N ALA A 26 -0.03 17.53 -12.48
CA ALA A 26 -0.56 17.89 -11.17
C ALA A 26 -1.97 17.32 -10.94
N SER A 27 -2.82 17.37 -11.97
CA SER A 27 -4.17 16.79 -11.93
C SER A 27 -4.13 15.26 -11.73
N SER A 28 -3.24 14.57 -12.45
CA SER A 28 -3.05 13.11 -12.31
C SER A 28 -2.52 12.72 -10.93
N VAL A 29 -1.57 13.48 -10.38
CA VAL A 29 -1.06 13.26 -9.01
C VAL A 29 -2.16 13.45 -7.97
N LEU A 30 -2.95 14.52 -8.08
CA LEU A 30 -4.07 14.77 -7.18
C LEU A 30 -5.14 13.68 -7.26
N HIS A 31 -5.43 13.18 -8.46
CA HIS A 31 -6.35 12.07 -8.65
C HIS A 31 -5.83 10.79 -7.98
N ASN A 32 -4.55 10.47 -8.15
CA ASN A 32 -3.94 9.27 -7.56
C ASN A 32 -3.90 9.33 -6.03
N ILE A 33 -3.52 10.49 -5.46
CA ILE A 33 -3.59 10.72 -4.02
C ILE A 33 -5.03 10.61 -3.52
N GLY A 34 -5.99 11.19 -4.26
CA GLY A 34 -7.42 11.10 -3.93
C GLY A 34 -7.93 9.66 -3.85
N ASN A 35 -7.51 8.80 -4.78
CA ASN A 35 -7.88 7.39 -4.78
C ASN A 35 -7.29 6.63 -3.58
N VAL A 36 -6.01 6.86 -3.27
CA VAL A 36 -5.35 6.24 -2.11
C VAL A 36 -5.99 6.71 -0.81
N LEU A 37 -6.31 8.01 -0.67
CA LEU A 37 -7.02 8.55 0.50
C LEU A 37 -8.42 7.95 0.66
N ASN A 38 -9.12 7.65 -0.43
CA ASN A 38 -10.41 6.99 -0.35
C ASN A 38 -10.29 5.56 0.20
N SER A 39 -9.28 4.79 -0.26
CA SER A 39 -8.93 3.48 0.30
C SER A 39 -8.62 3.58 1.80
N SER A 40 -7.78 4.56 2.17
CA SER A 40 -7.41 4.81 3.57
C SER A 40 -8.61 5.16 4.44
N ASN A 41 -9.55 5.97 3.94
CA ASN A 41 -10.79 6.30 4.65
C ASN A 41 -11.67 5.06 4.89
N ILE A 42 -11.73 4.14 3.92
CA ILE A 42 -12.46 2.87 4.10
C ILE A 42 -11.82 2.04 5.20
N SER A 43 -10.49 1.88 5.19
CA SER A 43 -9.77 1.16 6.25
C SER A 43 -9.96 1.79 7.63
N LEU A 44 -9.95 3.12 7.72
CA LEU A 44 -10.23 3.85 8.96
C LEU A 44 -11.67 3.64 9.46
N ASP A 45 -12.66 3.65 8.57
CA ASP A 45 -14.05 3.41 8.95
C ASP A 45 -14.26 1.95 9.42
N GLN A 46 -13.57 0.99 8.78
CA GLN A 46 -13.56 -0.40 9.23
C GLN A 46 -12.92 -0.57 10.62
N LEU A 47 -11.80 0.10 10.89
CA LEU A 47 -11.19 0.10 12.23
C LEU A 47 -12.12 0.72 13.27
N LYS A 48 -12.77 1.84 12.93
CA LYS A 48 -13.70 2.53 13.82
C LYS A 48 -14.92 1.68 14.17
N THR A 49 -15.46 0.95 13.20
CA THR A 49 -16.60 0.05 13.40
C THR A 49 -16.21 -1.24 14.12
N SER A 50 -14.99 -1.74 13.90
CA SER A 50 -14.44 -2.89 14.62
C SER A 50 -14.33 -2.61 16.13
N HIS A 51 -13.87 -1.41 16.49
CA HIS A 51 -13.74 -0.97 17.89
C HIS A 51 -15.07 -0.66 18.61
N SER A 52 -16.20 -1.27 18.21
CA SER A 52 -17.52 -1.00 18.78
C SER A 52 -17.66 -1.34 20.28
N GLY A 53 -16.59 -1.78 20.98
CA GLY A 53 -16.53 -1.95 22.43
C GLY A 53 -17.39 -3.08 22.99
N ALA A 54 -18.34 -3.61 22.22
CA ALA A 54 -19.30 -4.61 22.64
C ALA A 54 -18.62 -5.95 22.99
N CYS A 55 -17.56 -6.36 22.28
CA CYS A 55 -16.83 -7.58 22.56
C CYS A 55 -16.04 -7.47 23.88
N TYR A 56 -15.34 -6.34 24.06
CA TYR A 56 -14.60 -6.02 25.29
C TYR A 56 -15.52 -5.85 26.51
N GLN A 57 -16.68 -5.23 26.37
CA GLN A 57 -17.67 -5.12 27.44
C GLN A 57 -18.14 -6.50 27.92
N LYS A 58 -18.37 -7.45 27.00
CA LYS A 58 -18.72 -8.82 27.34
C LYS A 58 -17.57 -9.55 28.04
N PHE A 59 -16.34 -9.33 27.60
CA PHE A 59 -15.16 -9.86 28.27
C PHE A 59 -15.05 -9.35 29.71
N PHE A 60 -15.13 -8.03 29.92
CA PHE A 60 -15.12 -7.44 31.25
C PHE A 60 -16.26 -7.97 32.13
N LYS A 61 -17.45 -8.19 31.56
CA LYS A 61 -18.57 -8.76 32.31
C LYS A 61 -18.30 -10.18 32.78
N ILE A 62 -17.64 -11.01 31.96
CA ILE A 62 -17.22 -12.35 32.38
C ILE A 62 -16.21 -12.27 33.52
N ILE A 63 -15.20 -11.39 33.41
CA ILE A 63 -14.20 -11.21 34.46
C ILE A 63 -14.84 -10.75 35.78
N GLU A 64 -15.79 -9.82 35.72
CA GLU A 64 -16.57 -9.37 36.88
C GLU A 64 -17.33 -10.55 37.53
N MET A 65 -18.07 -11.33 36.74
CA MET A 65 -18.82 -12.50 37.23
C MET A 65 -17.91 -13.57 37.84
N LEU A 66 -16.71 -13.79 37.28
CA LEU A 66 -15.74 -14.73 37.87
C LEU A 66 -15.14 -14.17 39.17
N SER A 67 -14.91 -12.86 39.22
CA SER A 67 -14.34 -12.17 40.39
C SER A 67 -15.31 -12.18 41.58
N GLU A 68 -16.61 -12.06 41.34
CA GLU A 68 -17.66 -12.17 42.36
C GLU A 68 -17.76 -13.57 43.00
N HIS A 69 -17.27 -14.59 42.30
CA HIS A 69 -17.35 -16.01 42.69
C HIS A 69 -15.96 -16.65 42.88
N MET A 70 -14.98 -15.87 43.34
CA MET A 70 -13.60 -16.38 43.51
C MET A 70 -13.49 -17.45 44.59
N ASP A 71 -14.26 -17.34 45.67
CA ASP A 71 -14.21 -18.27 46.81
C ASP A 71 -14.97 -19.59 46.53
N ASP A 72 -15.91 -19.59 45.59
CA ASP A 72 -16.78 -20.73 45.24
C ASP A 72 -16.69 -21.10 43.74
N LEU A 73 -15.58 -20.73 43.08
CA LEU A 73 -15.42 -20.80 41.63
C LEU A 73 -15.70 -22.19 41.00
N PRO A 74 -15.27 -23.32 41.60
CA PRO A 74 -15.57 -24.64 41.04
C PRO A 74 -17.07 -24.94 41.00
N ASP A 75 -17.81 -24.57 42.06
CA ASP A 75 -19.25 -24.80 42.15
C ASP A 75 -20.00 -23.83 41.25
N TYR A 76 -19.58 -22.57 41.19
CA TYR A 76 -20.13 -21.59 40.26
C TYR A 76 -20.01 -22.04 38.80
N LEU A 77 -18.81 -22.43 38.36
CA LEU A 77 -18.61 -22.86 36.98
C LEU A 77 -19.33 -24.17 36.63
N THR A 78 -19.55 -25.07 37.60
CA THR A 78 -20.11 -26.40 37.34
C THR A 78 -21.61 -26.50 37.58
N GLN A 79 -22.14 -25.88 38.63
CA GLN A 79 -23.52 -26.01 39.10
C GLN A 79 -24.37 -24.79 38.78
N ASP A 80 -23.81 -23.57 38.79
CA ASP A 80 -24.57 -22.34 38.53
C ASP A 80 -24.84 -22.14 37.03
N SER A 81 -26.09 -21.78 36.71
CA SER A 81 -26.55 -21.58 35.33
C SER A 81 -25.74 -20.52 34.55
N LYS A 82 -25.27 -19.46 35.22
CA LYS A 82 -24.45 -18.40 34.63
C LYS A 82 -22.99 -18.82 34.47
N GLY A 83 -22.43 -19.51 35.46
CA GLY A 83 -21.08 -20.07 35.36
C GLY A 83 -20.95 -21.11 34.23
N GLN A 84 -21.98 -21.94 34.02
CA GLN A 84 -22.04 -22.84 32.88
C GLN A 84 -22.09 -22.12 31.53
N LEU A 85 -22.80 -20.99 31.45
CA LEU A 85 -22.84 -20.15 30.25
C LEU A 85 -21.47 -19.56 29.95
N ILE A 86 -20.72 -19.10 30.97
CA ILE A 86 -19.34 -18.62 30.80
C ILE A 86 -18.47 -19.70 30.15
N ARG A 87 -18.49 -20.94 30.64
CA ARG A 87 -17.69 -22.04 30.05
C ARG A 87 -18.00 -22.27 28.57
N LYS A 88 -19.26 -22.18 28.17
CA LYS A 88 -19.68 -22.37 26.77
C LYS A 88 -19.36 -21.15 25.90
N TYR A 89 -19.45 -19.95 26.47
CA TYR A 89 -19.35 -18.70 25.72
C TYR A 89 -17.91 -18.20 25.57
N LEU A 90 -17.05 -18.46 26.56
CA LEU A 90 -15.67 -17.96 26.59
C LEU A 90 -14.82 -18.39 25.37
N PRO A 91 -14.89 -19.63 24.86
CA PRO A 91 -14.19 -20.01 23.64
C PRO A 91 -14.65 -19.21 22.41
N SER A 92 -15.97 -19.03 22.25
CA SER A 92 -16.53 -18.24 21.15
C SER A 92 -16.14 -16.76 21.25
N LEU A 93 -16.11 -16.20 22.46
CA LEU A 93 -15.65 -14.84 22.70
C LEU A 93 -14.17 -14.66 22.35
N SER A 94 -13.32 -15.61 22.76
CA SER A 94 -11.91 -15.61 22.40
C SER A 94 -11.70 -15.65 20.88
N GLN A 95 -12.48 -16.48 20.18
CA GLN A 95 -12.39 -16.57 18.72
C GLN A 95 -12.79 -15.26 18.05
N MET A 96 -13.90 -14.64 18.49
CA MET A 96 -14.33 -13.33 17.97
C MET A 96 -13.27 -12.25 18.17
N LEU A 97 -12.62 -12.20 19.33
CA LEU A 97 -11.55 -11.23 19.62
C LEU A 97 -10.32 -11.44 18.73
N ILE A 98 -9.93 -12.70 18.48
CA ILE A 98 -8.81 -13.02 17.58
C ILE A 98 -9.12 -12.59 16.14
N GLU A 99 -10.33 -12.86 15.66
CA GLU A 99 -10.76 -12.47 14.30
C GLU A 99 -10.83 -10.95 14.15
N GLU A 100 -11.35 -10.25 15.16
CA GLU A 100 -11.40 -8.79 15.22
C GLU A 100 -9.99 -8.18 15.17
N GLU A 101 -9.05 -8.73 15.96
CA GLU A 101 -7.66 -8.28 15.98
C GLU A 101 -6.95 -8.52 14.64
N GLN A 102 -7.13 -9.69 14.03
CA GLN A 102 -6.56 -9.99 12.72
C GLN A 102 -7.07 -9.04 11.63
N LYS A 103 -8.38 -8.74 11.65
CA LYS A 103 -8.98 -7.78 10.73
C LYS A 103 -8.42 -6.38 10.95
N ASN A 104 -8.31 -5.94 12.20
CA ASN A 104 -7.74 -4.63 12.53
C ASN A 104 -6.29 -4.51 12.06
N GLN A 105 -5.48 -5.54 12.30
CA GLN A 105 -4.08 -5.56 11.86
C GLN A 105 -3.97 -5.49 10.33
N ALA A 106 -4.87 -6.16 9.60
CA ALA A 106 -4.92 -6.08 8.15
C ALA A 106 -5.22 -4.65 7.68
N GLU A 107 -6.21 -3.97 8.27
CA GLU A 107 -6.54 -2.58 7.91
C GLU A 107 -5.43 -1.59 8.27
N ILE A 108 -4.73 -1.81 9.39
CA ILE A 108 -3.53 -1.02 9.75
C ILE A 108 -2.43 -1.19 8.70
N ASN A 109 -2.18 -2.42 8.25
CA ASN A 109 -1.18 -2.68 7.21
C ASN A 109 -1.56 -2.01 5.88
N ASN A 110 -2.84 -2.03 5.51
CA ASN A 110 -3.36 -1.32 4.33
C ASN A 110 -3.08 0.18 4.43
N LEU A 111 -3.36 0.80 5.59
CA LEU A 111 -3.07 2.22 5.82
C LEU A 111 -1.58 2.56 5.71
N VAL A 112 -0.71 1.71 6.26
CA VAL A 112 0.74 1.90 6.14
C VAL A 112 1.18 1.85 4.67
N ASN A 113 0.65 0.91 3.90
CA ASN A 113 0.94 0.80 2.47
C ASN A 113 0.42 2.01 1.69
N ASP A 114 -0.81 2.44 1.94
CA ASP A 114 -1.40 3.63 1.33
C ASP A 114 -0.56 4.90 1.62
N LEU A 115 -0.09 5.06 2.86
CA LEU A 115 0.79 6.18 3.23
C LEU A 115 2.15 6.10 2.54
N ASN A 116 2.72 4.90 2.39
CA ASN A 116 3.96 4.70 1.63
C ASN A 116 3.77 5.08 0.17
N HIS A 117 2.66 4.68 -0.46
CA HIS A 117 2.34 5.07 -1.83
C HIS A 117 2.16 6.58 -1.99
N ILE A 118 1.51 7.26 -1.04
CA ILE A 118 1.44 8.73 -1.05
C ILE A 118 2.84 9.34 -0.98
N ASN A 119 3.72 8.82 -0.12
CA ASN A 119 5.10 9.29 0.00
C ASN A 119 5.90 9.06 -1.28
N GLU A 120 5.71 7.94 -1.97
CA GLU A 120 6.31 7.66 -3.29
C GLU A 120 5.82 8.65 -4.34
N ILE A 121 4.50 8.87 -4.44
CA ILE A 121 3.91 9.83 -5.38
C ILE A 121 4.43 11.24 -5.12
N VAL A 122 4.48 11.67 -3.87
CA VAL A 122 5.02 12.99 -3.48
C VAL A 122 6.50 13.10 -3.77
N SER A 123 7.28 12.04 -3.56
CA SER A 123 8.72 12.01 -3.86
C SER A 123 9.00 12.07 -5.37
N LEU A 124 8.21 11.34 -6.16
CA LEU A 124 8.22 11.45 -7.62
C LEU A 124 7.88 12.88 -8.05
N GLN A 125 6.87 13.51 -7.45
CA GLN A 125 6.52 14.90 -7.78
C GLN A 125 7.61 15.91 -7.37
N LYS A 126 8.29 15.70 -6.24
CA LYS A 126 9.46 16.51 -5.85
C LYS A 126 10.62 16.37 -6.84
N SER A 127 10.85 15.17 -7.37
CA SER A 127 11.86 14.94 -8.40
C SER A 127 11.50 15.59 -9.75
N VAL A 128 10.20 15.73 -10.05
CA VAL A 128 9.71 16.38 -11.28
C VAL A 128 9.59 17.90 -11.12
N SER A 129 9.38 18.41 -9.90
CA SER A 129 9.31 19.85 -9.59
C SER A 129 10.66 20.47 -9.22
N GLY A 130 11.66 19.64 -8.88
CA GLY A 130 13.05 20.05 -8.64
C GLY A 130 13.93 19.80 -9.86
N LEU A 131 14.11 20.83 -10.69
CA LEU A 131 15.09 20.93 -11.79
C LEU A 131 14.87 19.96 -12.97
N SER A 132 14.50 20.57 -14.11
CA SER A 132 14.90 20.11 -15.45
C SER A 132 14.28 18.80 -15.99
N SER A 133 13.03 18.87 -16.46
CA SER A 133 12.57 18.06 -17.60
C SER A 133 13.23 18.58 -18.89
N ILE A 134 14.53 18.33 -19.03
CA ILE A 134 15.27 18.56 -20.28
C ILE A 134 15.47 17.19 -20.91
N ASN A 135 15.13 17.07 -22.20
CA ASN A 135 15.54 15.89 -22.95
C ASN A 135 17.07 15.83 -22.91
N GLU A 136 17.61 14.78 -22.33
CA GLU A 136 19.04 14.54 -22.22
C GLU A 136 19.39 13.19 -22.84
N LYS A 137 20.67 12.95 -23.09
CA LYS A 137 21.13 11.63 -23.52
C LYS A 137 21.13 10.70 -22.32
N VAL A 138 20.14 9.82 -22.26
CA VAL A 138 19.91 8.88 -21.17
C VAL A 138 20.41 7.49 -21.55
N TYR A 139 21.17 6.87 -20.65
CA TYR A 139 21.51 5.46 -20.73
C TYR A 139 20.41 4.65 -20.03
N ILE A 140 19.65 3.88 -20.81
CA ILE A 140 18.47 3.16 -20.31
C ILE A 140 18.78 2.19 -19.16
N PRO A 141 19.89 1.42 -19.17
CA PRO A 141 20.23 0.53 -18.06
C PRO A 141 20.37 1.25 -16.71
N ASP A 142 20.92 2.48 -16.67
CA ASP A 142 21.05 3.24 -15.42
C ASP A 142 19.69 3.65 -14.84
N VAL A 143 18.72 3.95 -15.72
CA VAL A 143 17.35 4.28 -15.30
C VAL A 143 16.64 3.05 -14.76
N ILE A 144 16.83 1.90 -15.41
CA ILE A 144 16.30 0.62 -14.93
C ILE A 144 16.89 0.29 -13.56
N GLU A 145 18.20 0.49 -13.36
CA GLU A 145 18.81 0.25 -12.06
C GLU A 145 18.33 1.21 -10.97
N SER A 146 18.18 2.48 -11.32
CA SER A 146 17.62 3.46 -10.40
C SER A 146 16.20 3.08 -9.97
N ALA A 147 15.36 2.65 -10.92
CA ALA A 147 14.00 2.19 -10.64
C ALA A 147 13.97 0.91 -9.78
N LEU A 148 14.81 -0.07 -10.10
CA LEU A 148 14.93 -1.30 -9.31
C LEU A 148 15.35 -0.99 -7.87
N ASN A 149 16.34 -0.12 -7.68
CA ASN A 149 16.76 0.30 -6.34
C ASN A 149 15.62 0.99 -5.58
N MET A 150 14.84 1.85 -6.22
CA MET A 150 13.71 2.52 -5.57
C MET A 150 12.61 1.54 -5.14
N THR A 151 12.27 0.57 -6.00
CA THR A 151 11.12 -0.33 -5.78
C THR A 151 11.46 -1.56 -4.92
N MET A 152 12.73 -1.97 -4.91
CA MET A 152 13.17 -3.22 -4.26
C MET A 152 13.97 -2.98 -2.98
N SER A 153 14.41 -1.75 -2.67
CA SER A 153 15.19 -1.46 -1.45
C SER A 153 14.40 -1.59 -0.14
N SER A 154 13.07 -1.46 -0.18
CA SER A 154 12.16 -1.73 0.94
C SER A 154 11.85 -3.23 1.11
N CYS A 155 12.16 -4.05 0.10
CA CYS A 155 11.96 -5.49 0.10
C CYS A 155 13.30 -6.20 0.35
N LYS A 156 13.59 -6.51 1.61
CA LYS A 156 14.39 -7.70 1.96
C LYS A 156 13.58 -8.99 1.70
N ASP A 157 12.83 -9.03 0.60
CA ASP A 157 12.05 -10.20 0.20
C ASP A 157 13.00 -11.14 -0.54
N GLU A 158 13.46 -12.16 0.16
CA GLU A 158 14.23 -13.27 -0.43
C GLU A 158 13.43 -14.06 -1.50
N SER A 159 12.17 -13.71 -1.72
CA SER A 159 11.22 -14.40 -2.61
C SER A 159 11.30 -13.99 -4.08
N ILE A 160 11.88 -12.82 -4.42
CA ILE A 160 11.91 -12.31 -5.81
C ILE A 160 13.34 -12.34 -6.37
N LYS A 161 13.56 -13.14 -7.42
CA LYS A 161 14.82 -13.19 -8.18
C LYS A 161 14.74 -12.28 -9.41
N ILE A 162 15.65 -11.32 -9.50
CA ILE A 162 15.73 -10.38 -10.63
C ILE A 162 16.84 -10.82 -11.58
N TYR A 163 16.47 -11.09 -12.84
CA TYR A 163 17.41 -11.40 -13.91
C TYR A 163 17.54 -10.21 -14.86
N LYS A 164 18.75 -9.65 -14.97
CA LYS A 164 19.03 -8.48 -15.83
C LYS A 164 19.75 -8.94 -17.09
N LYS A 165 19.17 -8.66 -18.26
CA LYS A 165 19.78 -8.95 -19.55
C LYS A 165 19.69 -7.70 -20.44
N PHE A 166 20.81 -7.01 -20.57
CA PHE A 166 20.93 -5.83 -21.43
C PHE A 166 21.76 -6.19 -22.67
N ASN A 167 21.27 -5.81 -23.85
CA ASN A 167 22.06 -5.81 -25.08
C ASN A 167 22.80 -4.47 -25.21
N GLU A 168 23.64 -4.30 -26.24
CA GLU A 168 24.18 -2.97 -26.56
C GLU A 168 23.04 -1.96 -26.72
N CYS A 169 23.04 -0.95 -25.86
CA CYS A 169 21.94 -0.01 -25.72
C CYS A 169 22.45 1.40 -26.05
N PRO A 170 21.96 2.05 -27.12
CA PRO A 170 22.37 3.41 -27.44
C PRO A 170 21.84 4.41 -26.41
N LEU A 171 22.51 5.55 -26.28
CA LEU A 171 21.98 6.68 -25.52
C LEU A 171 20.71 7.21 -26.20
N VAL A 172 19.62 7.29 -25.45
CA VAL A 172 18.33 7.77 -25.94
C VAL A 172 18.11 9.21 -25.50
N PHE A 173 17.69 10.08 -26.42
CA PHE A 173 17.40 11.47 -26.08
C PHE A 173 15.97 11.59 -25.54
N THR A 174 15.81 11.69 -24.23
CA THR A 174 14.50 11.66 -23.57
C THR A 174 14.51 12.37 -22.22
N ASP A 175 13.33 12.60 -21.65
CA ASP A 175 13.17 13.06 -20.28
C ASP A 175 13.42 11.89 -19.31
N LYS A 176 14.57 11.94 -18.63
CA LYS A 176 15.01 10.90 -17.70
C LYS A 176 14.02 10.66 -16.56
N SER A 177 13.39 11.72 -16.04
CA SER A 177 12.45 11.64 -14.91
C SER A 177 11.15 10.96 -15.33
N LYS A 178 10.61 11.31 -16.52
CA LYS A 178 9.42 10.63 -17.06
C LYS A 178 9.69 9.17 -17.38
N LEU A 179 10.85 8.87 -17.99
CA LEU A 179 11.23 7.49 -18.28
C LEU A 179 11.40 6.68 -16.99
N LEU A 180 12.04 7.25 -15.97
CA LEU A 180 12.19 6.62 -14.66
C LEU A 180 10.83 6.27 -14.07
N GLN A 181 9.87 7.20 -14.11
CA GLN A 181 8.53 6.98 -13.57
C GLN A 181 7.78 5.85 -14.29
N ILE A 182 7.88 5.79 -15.62
CA ILE A 182 7.28 4.69 -16.41
C ILE A 182 7.89 3.35 -15.97
N ILE A 183 9.21 3.29 -15.82
CA ILE A 183 9.90 2.06 -15.46
C ILE A 183 9.60 1.64 -14.02
N VAL A 184 9.53 2.58 -13.07
CA VAL A 184 9.09 2.31 -11.69
C VAL A 184 7.70 1.68 -11.67
N ASN A 185 6.74 2.25 -12.40
CA ASN A 185 5.38 1.71 -12.46
C ASN A 185 5.35 0.28 -13.04
N LEU A 186 6.12 0.03 -14.10
CA LEU A 186 6.18 -1.31 -14.70
C LEU A 186 6.80 -2.34 -13.75
N ILE A 187 7.85 -1.97 -13.03
CA ILE A 187 8.52 -2.85 -12.04
C ILE A 187 7.59 -3.10 -10.84
N GLN A 188 6.89 -2.08 -10.35
CA GLN A 188 5.92 -2.23 -9.26
C GLN A 188 4.80 -3.19 -9.66
N ASN A 189 4.21 -3.01 -10.85
CA ASN A 189 3.18 -3.92 -11.36
C ASN A 189 3.67 -5.37 -11.47
N ALA A 190 4.92 -5.57 -11.93
CA ALA A 190 5.51 -6.90 -12.01
C ALA A 190 5.74 -7.52 -10.63
N LYS A 191 6.21 -6.73 -9.66
CA LYS A 191 6.40 -7.14 -8.27
C LYS A 191 5.08 -7.60 -7.64
N ASP A 192 4.04 -6.78 -7.77
CA ASP A 192 2.73 -7.06 -7.19
C ASP A 192 2.11 -8.34 -7.79
N ALA A 193 2.24 -8.52 -9.11
CA ALA A 193 1.77 -9.72 -9.80
C ALA A 193 2.48 -11.00 -9.32
N VAL A 194 3.81 -10.93 -9.08
CA VAL A 194 4.59 -12.07 -8.58
C VAL A 194 4.21 -12.39 -7.12
N LEU A 195 4.03 -11.38 -6.27
CA LEU A 195 3.64 -11.56 -4.87
C LEU A 195 2.22 -12.15 -4.74
N GLN A 196 1.26 -11.67 -5.54
CA GLN A 196 -0.09 -12.24 -5.59
C GLN A 196 -0.09 -13.72 -6.00
N ASN A 197 0.78 -14.10 -6.95
CA ASN A 197 0.87 -15.49 -7.40
C ASN A 197 1.51 -16.42 -6.34
N ASN A 198 2.49 -15.93 -5.57
CA ASN A 198 3.05 -16.68 -4.44
C ASN A 198 1.99 -16.95 -3.35
N ASN A 199 1.10 -16.00 -3.07
CA ASN A 199 -0.02 -16.21 -2.15
C ASN A 199 -1.04 -17.23 -2.71
N GLY A 200 -1.31 -17.20 -4.02
CA GLY A 200 -2.22 -18.15 -4.69
C GLY A 200 -1.69 -19.58 -4.85
N LEU A 201 -0.39 -19.81 -4.68
CA LEU A 201 0.22 -21.16 -4.63
C LEU A 201 0.09 -21.79 -3.23
N CYS A 202 0.10 -20.98 -2.17
CA CYS A 202 -0.07 -21.45 -0.80
C CYS A 202 -1.52 -21.92 -0.52
N GLU A 203 -2.52 -21.25 -1.11
CA GLU A 203 -3.92 -21.68 -1.00
C GLU A 203 -4.24 -22.94 -1.81
N ARG A 204 -3.62 -23.12 -3.00
CA ARG A 204 -3.83 -24.32 -3.82
C ARG A 204 -3.26 -25.61 -3.19
N ASN A 205 -2.18 -25.51 -2.43
CA ASN A 205 -1.60 -26.68 -1.75
C ASN A 205 -2.42 -27.13 -0.51
N LYS A 206 -3.25 -26.25 0.07
CA LYS A 206 -4.19 -26.65 1.14
C LYS A 206 -5.43 -27.36 0.61
N ALA A 207 -5.85 -27.07 -0.62
CA ALA A 207 -7.03 -27.68 -1.25
C ALA A 207 -6.79 -29.09 -1.81
N CYS A 208 -5.52 -29.51 -2.00
CA CYS A 208 -5.18 -30.83 -2.56
C CYS A 208 -4.80 -31.88 -1.49
N SER A 209 -4.93 -31.54 -0.20
CA SER A 209 -4.61 -32.41 0.94
C SER A 209 -5.84 -32.84 1.75
N GLN A 210 -7.04 -32.79 1.17
CA GLN A 210 -8.27 -33.36 1.75
C GLN A 210 -8.87 -34.41 0.82
#